data_AF-A0A1I7N9J1-F1
#
_entry.id   AF-A0A1I7N9J1-F1
#
_cell.length_a   1.000
_cell.length_b   1.000
_cell.length_c   1.000
_cell.angle_alpha   90.00
_cell.angle_beta   90.00
_cell.angle_gamma   90.00
#
_symmetry.space_group_name_H-M   'P 1'
#
loop_
_entity.id
_entity.type
_entity.pdbx_description
1 polymer ?
#
loop_
_entity_poly.entity_id
_entity_poly.type
_entity_poly.pdbx_seq_one_letter_code
_entity_poly.pdbx_strand_id
1 'polypeptide(L)'
;MKTCSVAGCGAPHYAKGYCNTHWQRWKRHGDPLIAYKRTAPRPAAKVCAVEGCGKGAIAKGLCSKHWQRQKKYGDPLHVPYSTAPDRHASRFFKEVVLPYEGDECLLWPFASRPKGYGVLGEDAVHRLVCEREHGPPPSPTHEAAHRCGNPPCCNKRHLYWATPSENQMDRIAHGTSNRGERHPNATLTEDDVLAIRAIKGTPLSQIAHRYGVTPQTVWDIQHRRSWSWLP
;
A
#
# COMPACT_ATOMS: atom_id res chain seq x y z
N MET A 1 -49.85 19.12 -23.67
CA MET A 1 -48.40 19.43 -23.72
C MET A 1 -48.20 20.72 -24.47
N LYS A 2 -47.42 21.67 -23.95
CA LYS A 2 -47.04 22.89 -24.71
C LYS A 2 -45.97 22.53 -25.72
N THR A 3 -46.13 22.98 -26.96
CA THR A 3 -45.17 22.79 -28.05
C THR A 3 -44.37 24.07 -28.31
N CYS A 4 -43.29 23.94 -29.06
CA CYS A 4 -42.47 25.07 -29.48
C CYS A 4 -43.27 26.08 -30.31
N SER A 5 -43.16 27.36 -29.98
CA SER A 5 -43.75 28.50 -30.70
C SER A 5 -43.17 28.75 -32.10
N VAL A 6 -42.18 27.97 -32.53
CA VAL A 6 -41.63 28.08 -33.89
C VAL A 6 -42.50 27.26 -34.81
N ALA A 7 -43.06 27.92 -35.83
CA ALA A 7 -43.92 27.30 -36.83
C ALA A 7 -43.27 26.03 -37.43
N GLY A 8 -44.01 24.91 -37.39
CA GLY A 8 -43.56 23.63 -37.95
C GLY A 8 -42.56 22.82 -37.11
N CYS A 9 -42.15 23.28 -35.91
CA CYS A 9 -41.18 22.54 -35.09
C CYS A 9 -41.78 21.33 -34.35
N GLY A 10 -43.00 21.46 -33.81
CA GLY A 10 -43.72 20.39 -33.09
C GLY A 10 -43.07 19.87 -31.79
N ALA A 11 -41.80 20.22 -31.53
CA ALA A 11 -41.04 19.72 -30.39
C ALA A 11 -41.58 20.23 -29.03
N PRO A 12 -41.36 19.48 -27.93
CA PRO A 12 -41.79 19.89 -26.61
C PRO A 12 -41.24 21.26 -26.20
N HIS A 13 -42.09 22.07 -25.56
CA HIS A 13 -41.69 23.32 -24.94
C HIS A 13 -40.67 23.08 -23.83
N TYR A 14 -39.64 23.92 -23.78
CA TYR A 14 -38.60 23.93 -22.76
C TYR A 14 -38.62 25.24 -21.96
N ALA A 15 -38.47 26.40 -22.62
CA ALA A 15 -38.42 27.70 -21.96
C ALA A 15 -38.81 28.85 -22.90
N LYS A 16 -39.45 29.90 -22.38
CA LYS A 16 -39.91 31.09 -23.13
C LYS A 16 -40.70 30.81 -24.43
N GLY A 17 -41.48 29.73 -24.45
CA GLY A 17 -42.26 29.35 -25.64
C GLY A 17 -41.49 28.45 -26.60
N TYR A 18 -40.19 28.26 -26.42
CA TYR A 18 -39.32 27.53 -27.35
C TYR A 18 -38.97 26.13 -26.85
N CYS A 19 -38.69 25.19 -27.77
CA CYS A 19 -38.01 23.94 -27.46
C CYS A 19 -36.55 24.21 -27.06
N ASN A 20 -35.84 23.21 -26.51
CA ASN A 20 -34.46 23.38 -26.08
C ASN A 20 -33.57 23.97 -27.19
N THR A 21 -33.65 23.46 -28.43
CA THR A 21 -32.84 23.95 -29.55
C THR A 21 -33.12 25.42 -29.90
N HIS A 22 -34.39 25.81 -30.02
CA HIS A 22 -34.78 27.19 -30.34
C HIS A 22 -34.52 28.15 -29.18
N TRP A 23 -34.67 27.68 -27.94
CA TRP A 23 -34.28 28.43 -26.74
C TRP A 23 -32.78 28.71 -26.70
N GLN A 24 -31.93 27.72 -26.99
CA GLN A 24 -30.47 27.91 -27.01
C GLN A 24 -30.04 28.86 -28.14
N ARG A 25 -30.68 28.79 -29.30
CA ARG A 25 -30.47 29.74 -30.42
C ARG A 25 -30.86 31.16 -30.03
N TRP A 26 -32.08 31.34 -29.50
CA TRP A 26 -32.57 32.64 -29.03
C TRP A 26 -31.70 33.21 -27.90
N LYS A 27 -31.31 32.38 -26.92
CA LYS A 27 -30.47 32.79 -25.78
C LYS A 27 -29.08 33.28 -26.22
N ARG A 28 -28.51 32.69 -27.28
CA ARG A 28 -27.16 33.05 -27.76
C ARG A 28 -27.16 34.18 -28.78
N HIS A 29 -28.18 34.27 -29.64
CA HIS A 29 -28.16 35.14 -30.82
C HIS A 29 -29.40 36.03 -30.97
N GLY A 30 -30.39 35.93 -30.08
CA GLY A 30 -31.64 36.68 -30.16
C GLY A 30 -32.65 36.17 -31.21
N ASP A 31 -32.23 35.27 -32.10
CA ASP A 31 -33.05 34.70 -33.17
C ASP A 31 -33.20 33.17 -33.01
N PRO A 32 -34.42 32.63 -32.82
CA PRO A 32 -34.64 31.20 -32.67
C PRO A 32 -34.45 30.43 -34.01
N LEU A 33 -34.53 31.12 -35.15
CA LEU A 33 -34.45 30.55 -36.49
C LEU A 33 -33.05 30.61 -37.10
N ILE A 34 -32.06 31.15 -36.37
CA ILE A 34 -30.70 31.30 -36.89
C ILE A 34 -30.14 29.94 -37.38
N ALA A 35 -29.95 29.84 -38.68
CA ALA A 35 -29.34 28.71 -39.33
C ALA A 35 -27.82 28.95 -39.39
N TYR A 36 -27.05 28.16 -38.64
CA TYR A 36 -25.61 28.16 -38.81
C TYR A 36 -25.29 27.65 -40.21
N LYS A 37 -24.61 28.47 -41.03
CA LYS A 37 -24.04 27.99 -42.31
C LYS A 37 -23.25 26.72 -42.00
N ARG A 38 -23.64 25.58 -42.59
CA ARG A 38 -22.89 24.33 -42.45
C ARG A 38 -21.51 24.59 -43.03
N THR A 39 -20.52 24.81 -42.17
CA THR A 39 -19.12 24.85 -42.60
C THR A 39 -18.81 23.52 -43.26
N ALA A 40 -18.02 23.56 -44.34
CA ALA A 40 -17.54 22.35 -45.02
C ALA A 40 -17.08 21.29 -43.99
N PRO A 41 -17.30 19.98 -44.27
CA PRO A 41 -16.85 18.93 -43.39
C PRO A 41 -15.38 19.14 -43.08
N ARG A 42 -15.05 19.20 -41.78
CA ARG A 42 -13.64 19.31 -41.36
C ARG A 42 -12.90 18.11 -41.95
N PRO A 43 -11.68 18.31 -42.50
CA PRO A 43 -10.86 17.18 -42.94
C PRO A 43 -10.75 16.16 -41.81
N ALA A 44 -10.68 14.88 -42.18
CA ALA A 44 -10.54 13.78 -41.23
C ALA A 44 -9.43 14.12 -40.23
N ALA A 45 -9.75 14.12 -38.94
CA ALA A 45 -8.78 14.47 -37.91
C ALA A 45 -7.59 13.52 -38.05
N LYS A 46 -6.38 14.07 -38.24
CA LYS A 46 -5.14 13.27 -38.23
C LYS A 46 -5.15 12.41 -36.98
N VAL A 47 -4.73 11.14 -37.06
CA VAL A 47 -4.64 10.30 -35.87
C VAL A 47 -3.52 10.78 -34.95
N CYS A 48 -3.67 10.52 -33.67
CA CYS A 48 -2.68 10.82 -32.66
C CYS A 48 -1.38 10.06 -32.94
N ALA A 49 -0.25 10.78 -32.91
CA ALA A 49 1.09 10.25 -33.17
C ALA A 49 1.59 9.25 -32.14
N VAL A 50 0.97 9.20 -30.96
CA VAL A 50 1.26 8.16 -29.96
C VAL A 50 0.75 6.81 -30.46
N GLU A 51 1.69 5.86 -30.60
CA GLU A 51 1.44 4.48 -30.99
C GLU A 51 0.32 3.84 -30.18
N GLY A 52 -0.59 3.12 -30.85
CA GLY A 52 -1.74 2.46 -30.22
C GLY A 52 -2.86 3.38 -29.71
N CYS A 53 -2.79 4.71 -29.89
CA CYS A 53 -3.83 5.60 -29.39
C CYS A 53 -5.11 5.62 -30.26
N GLY A 54 -4.97 5.71 -31.59
CA GLY A 54 -6.07 5.74 -32.56
C GLY A 54 -7.01 6.96 -32.51
N LYS A 55 -6.88 7.85 -31.51
CA LYS A 55 -7.74 9.04 -31.34
C LYS A 55 -7.35 10.16 -32.29
N GLY A 56 -8.33 11.02 -32.64
CA GLY A 56 -8.06 12.23 -33.42
C GLY A 56 -7.13 13.21 -32.70
N ALA A 57 -6.09 13.65 -33.40
CA ALA A 57 -5.16 14.69 -33.00
C ALA A 57 -5.85 16.06 -33.07
N ILE A 58 -5.65 16.86 -32.03
CA ILE A 58 -6.22 18.21 -31.93
C ILE A 58 -5.16 19.31 -32.08
N ALA A 59 -3.90 19.01 -31.73
CA ALA A 59 -2.80 19.97 -31.78
C ALA A 59 -1.46 19.21 -31.79
N LYS A 60 -0.49 19.69 -32.59
CA LYS A 60 0.86 19.10 -32.73
C LYS A 60 0.88 17.57 -32.94
N GLY A 61 -0.09 17.04 -33.69
CA GLY A 61 -0.20 15.60 -33.94
C GLY A 61 -0.65 14.75 -32.73
N LEU A 62 -1.07 15.37 -31.62
CA LEU A 62 -1.46 14.67 -30.40
C LEU A 62 -2.96 14.82 -30.13
N CYS A 63 -3.59 13.77 -29.57
CA CYS A 63 -4.96 13.86 -29.07
C CYS A 63 -5.06 14.81 -27.87
N SER A 64 -6.29 15.20 -27.48
CA SER A 64 -6.50 16.16 -26.37
C SER A 64 -5.74 15.79 -25.09
N LYS A 65 -5.78 14.51 -24.69
CA LYS A 65 -5.08 14.03 -23.49
C LYS A 65 -3.55 14.07 -23.64
N HIS A 66 -3.01 13.60 -24.76
CA HIS A 66 -1.56 13.59 -24.99
C HIS A 66 -0.99 14.99 -25.18
N TRP A 67 -1.75 15.89 -25.81
CA TRP A 67 -1.39 17.30 -25.92
C TRP A 67 -1.33 17.99 -24.55
N GLN A 68 -2.32 17.74 -23.68
CA GLN A 68 -2.31 18.27 -22.31
C GLN A 68 -1.11 17.76 -21.51
N ARG A 69 -0.76 16.47 -21.65
CA ARG A 69 0.41 15.87 -20.99
C ARG A 69 1.72 16.45 -21.51
N GLN A 70 1.90 16.51 -22.83
CA GLN A 70 3.05 17.14 -23.48
C GLN A 70 3.23 18.59 -23.02
N LYS A 71 2.14 19.37 -22.98
CA LYS A 71 2.19 20.79 -22.58
C LYS A 71 2.59 20.97 -21.12
N LYS A 72 2.18 20.06 -20.23
CA LYS A 72 2.40 20.18 -18.79
C LYS A 72 3.70 19.53 -18.31
N TYR A 73 4.09 18.42 -18.91
CA TYR A 73 5.17 17.55 -18.42
C TYR A 73 6.28 17.28 -19.45
N GLY A 74 6.14 17.80 -20.67
CA GLY A 74 7.12 17.58 -21.75
C GLY A 74 7.06 16.20 -22.41
N ASP A 75 6.19 15.30 -21.94
CA ASP A 75 6.05 13.93 -22.44
C ASP A 75 4.56 13.61 -22.70
N PRO A 76 4.16 13.18 -23.91
CA PRO A 76 2.77 12.87 -24.23
C PRO A 76 2.29 11.56 -23.60
N LEU A 77 3.22 10.66 -23.27
CA LEU A 77 3.00 9.42 -22.54
C LEU A 77 3.04 9.59 -21.02
N HIS A 78 3.36 10.80 -20.53
CA HIS A 78 3.45 11.09 -19.11
C HIS A 78 2.19 10.62 -18.38
N VAL A 79 2.38 9.60 -17.55
CA VAL A 79 1.39 9.13 -16.58
C VAL A 79 1.65 9.89 -15.29
N PRO A 80 0.78 10.82 -14.88
CA PRO A 80 0.93 11.43 -13.56
C PRO A 80 0.85 10.29 -12.54
N TYR A 81 1.78 10.26 -11.58
CA TYR A 81 1.65 9.43 -10.38
C TYR A 81 0.29 9.74 -9.77
N SER A 82 -0.65 8.83 -9.98
CA SER A 82 -2.04 9.01 -9.60
C SER A 82 -2.13 9.07 -8.08
N THR A 83 -2.83 10.07 -7.56
CA THR A 83 -3.22 10.18 -6.15
C THR A 83 -4.31 9.18 -5.73
N ALA A 84 -4.75 8.26 -6.60
CA ALA A 84 -5.48 7.07 -6.18
C ALA A 84 -4.46 6.09 -5.55
N PRO A 85 -4.40 5.97 -4.20
CA PRO A 85 -3.32 5.27 -3.50
C PRO A 85 -3.20 3.80 -3.93
N ASP A 86 -4.31 3.22 -4.39
CA ASP A 86 -4.42 1.78 -4.53
C ASP A 86 -4.14 1.25 -5.93
N ARG A 87 -4.13 2.07 -7.00
CA ARG A 87 -4.08 1.50 -8.37
C ARG A 87 -2.72 0.89 -8.70
N HIS A 88 -1.62 1.57 -8.38
CA HIS A 88 -0.28 1.05 -8.66
C HIS A 88 0.13 -0.06 -7.70
N ALA A 89 -0.21 0.09 -6.42
CA ALA A 89 0.02 -0.93 -5.40
C ALA A 89 -0.78 -2.21 -5.71
N SER A 90 -2.08 -2.08 -6.03
CA SER A 90 -2.91 -3.21 -6.44
C SER A 90 -2.39 -3.89 -7.71
N ARG A 91 -1.90 -3.10 -8.67
CA ARG A 91 -1.33 -3.64 -9.91
C ARG A 91 -0.05 -4.42 -9.62
N PHE A 92 0.88 -3.85 -8.88
CA PHE A 92 2.12 -4.53 -8.49
C PHE A 92 1.85 -5.80 -7.69
N PHE A 93 0.88 -5.75 -6.77
CA PHE A 93 0.44 -6.94 -6.05
C PHE A 93 0.00 -8.05 -7.03
N LYS A 94 -0.89 -7.73 -7.98
CA LYS A 94 -1.45 -8.72 -8.92
C LYS A 94 -0.47 -9.20 -9.99
N GLU A 95 0.33 -8.30 -10.53
CA GLU A 95 1.15 -8.54 -11.73
C GLU A 95 2.61 -8.89 -11.38
N VAL A 96 3.06 -8.60 -10.16
CA VAL A 96 4.43 -8.88 -9.72
C VAL A 96 4.43 -9.81 -8.51
N VAL A 97 3.77 -9.45 -7.42
CA VAL A 97 3.86 -10.21 -6.15
C VAL A 97 3.29 -11.61 -6.28
N LEU A 98 2.07 -11.76 -6.78
CA LEU A 98 1.41 -13.05 -6.92
C LEU A 98 2.12 -14.02 -7.90
N PRO A 99 2.56 -13.58 -9.10
CA PRO A 99 3.26 -14.46 -10.03
C PRO A 99 4.77 -14.61 -9.74
N TYR A 100 5.33 -13.94 -8.73
CA TYR A 100 6.75 -14.07 -8.42
C TYR A 100 7.10 -15.47 -7.89
N GLU A 101 8.06 -16.14 -8.54
CA GLU A 101 8.53 -17.49 -8.22
C GLU A 101 10.01 -17.54 -7.80
N GLY A 102 10.63 -16.39 -7.55
CA GLY A 102 12.00 -16.34 -7.05
C GLY A 102 12.06 -16.64 -5.55
N ASP A 103 13.24 -17.05 -5.06
CA ASP A 103 13.49 -17.25 -3.63
C ASP A 103 14.04 -15.99 -2.94
N GLU A 104 14.43 -14.97 -3.69
CA GLU A 104 14.90 -13.71 -3.09
C GLU A 104 13.76 -12.91 -2.45
N CYS A 105 14.09 -12.05 -1.48
CA CYS A 105 13.11 -11.13 -0.91
C CYS A 105 12.55 -10.18 -1.98
N LEU A 106 11.25 -10.28 -2.25
CA LEU A 106 10.53 -9.30 -3.07
C LEU A 106 10.06 -8.15 -2.17
N LEU A 107 10.70 -6.99 -2.28
CA LEU A 107 10.39 -5.85 -1.41
C LEU A 107 9.16 -5.08 -1.89
N TRP A 108 8.25 -4.75 -0.97
CA TRP A 108 7.09 -3.90 -1.23
C TRP A 108 7.51 -2.43 -1.35
N PRO A 109 7.34 -1.77 -2.53
CA PRO A 109 7.85 -0.42 -2.75
C PRO A 109 6.82 0.69 -2.47
N PHE A 110 5.65 0.36 -1.90
CA PHE A 110 4.57 1.31 -1.63
C PHE A 110 4.40 1.55 -0.12
N ALA A 111 3.23 2.07 0.27
CA ALA A 111 2.92 2.40 1.66
C ALA A 111 3.17 1.22 2.61
N SER A 112 3.67 1.54 3.80
CA SER A 112 3.98 0.60 4.87
C SER A 112 3.62 1.18 6.24
N ARG A 113 3.31 0.30 7.20
CA ARG A 113 3.16 0.66 8.62
C ARG A 113 4.51 1.01 9.25
N PRO A 114 4.52 1.65 10.44
CA PRO A 114 5.72 1.71 11.28
C PRO A 114 6.32 0.30 11.44
N LYS A 115 7.66 0.20 11.46
CA LYS A 115 8.44 -1.06 11.39
C LYS A 115 8.51 -1.74 10.01
N GLY A 116 7.97 -1.12 8.95
CA GLY A 116 8.26 -1.50 7.56
C GLY A 116 7.32 -2.52 6.92
N TYR A 117 6.23 -2.90 7.58
CA TYR A 117 5.25 -3.83 7.02
C TYR A 117 4.43 -3.17 5.90
N GLY A 118 4.54 -3.69 4.68
CA GLY A 118 3.79 -3.19 3.52
C GLY A 118 2.27 -3.29 3.71
N VAL A 119 1.54 -2.29 3.19
CA VAL A 119 0.07 -2.23 3.20
C VAL A 119 -0.50 -1.99 1.79
N LEU A 120 -1.69 -2.53 1.57
CA LEU A 120 -2.53 -2.29 0.40
C LEU A 120 -3.93 -1.91 0.90
N GLY A 121 -4.30 -0.64 0.83
CA GLY A 121 -5.45 -0.12 1.57
C GLY A 121 -5.22 -0.24 3.08
N GLU A 122 -6.16 -0.85 3.79
CA GLU A 122 -6.07 -1.11 5.25
C GLU A 122 -5.37 -2.44 5.57
N ASP A 123 -5.28 -3.32 4.57
CA ASP A 123 -4.80 -4.68 4.70
C ASP A 123 -3.26 -4.76 4.68
N ALA A 124 -2.73 -5.69 5.48
CA ALA A 124 -1.30 -5.97 5.48
C ALA A 124 -0.94 -6.90 4.32
N VAL A 125 0.03 -6.50 3.49
CA VAL A 125 0.40 -7.22 2.26
C VAL A 125 0.84 -8.65 2.57
N HIS A 126 1.69 -8.84 3.58
CA HIS A 126 2.18 -10.16 3.96
C HIS A 126 1.02 -11.11 4.36
N ARG A 127 -0.03 -10.58 4.99
CA ARG A 127 -1.23 -11.35 5.33
C ARG A 127 -2.04 -11.71 4.08
N LEU A 128 -2.25 -10.76 3.18
CA LEU A 128 -2.95 -11.01 1.90
C LEU A 128 -2.24 -12.08 1.06
N VAL A 129 -0.91 -12.05 1.00
CA VAL A 129 -0.12 -13.07 0.29
C VAL A 129 -0.25 -14.42 0.99
N CYS A 130 -0.13 -14.45 2.32
CA CYS A 130 -0.24 -15.68 3.11
C CYS A 130 -1.64 -16.33 2.96
N GLU A 131 -2.72 -15.55 3.01
CA GLU A 131 -4.08 -16.02 2.79
C GLU A 131 -4.28 -16.58 1.38
N ARG A 132 -3.63 -15.99 0.37
CA ARG A 132 -3.75 -16.43 -1.01
C ARG A 132 -2.94 -17.70 -1.31
N GLU A 133 -1.78 -17.86 -0.70
CA GLU A 133 -0.90 -19.02 -0.90
C GLU A 133 -1.34 -20.22 -0.05
N HIS A 134 -1.67 -20.00 1.22
CA HIS A 134 -1.92 -21.05 2.21
C HIS A 134 -3.39 -21.20 2.62
N GLY A 135 -4.27 -20.36 2.07
CA GLY A 135 -5.66 -20.27 2.50
C GLY A 135 -5.84 -19.48 3.81
N PRO A 136 -7.06 -19.46 4.37
CA PRO A 136 -7.34 -18.71 5.60
C PRO A 136 -6.46 -19.19 6.77
N PRO A 137 -6.21 -18.34 7.77
CA PRO A 137 -5.43 -18.72 8.94
C PRO A 137 -6.07 -19.94 9.64
N PRO A 138 -5.28 -20.92 10.11
CA PRO A 138 -5.82 -22.10 10.79
C PRO A 138 -6.59 -21.79 12.08
N SER A 139 -6.31 -20.64 12.72
CA SER A 139 -7.09 -20.12 13.85
C SER A 139 -7.09 -18.58 13.85
N PRO A 140 -7.99 -17.93 14.62
CA PRO A 140 -8.00 -16.48 14.77
C PRO A 140 -6.71 -15.89 15.35
N THR A 141 -5.89 -16.70 16.02
CA THR A 141 -4.63 -16.28 16.65
C THR A 141 -3.40 -16.47 15.76
N HIS A 142 -3.55 -17.10 14.58
CA HIS A 142 -2.42 -17.24 13.67
C HIS A 142 -2.05 -15.91 13.02
N GLU A 143 -0.75 -15.66 12.98
CA GLU A 143 -0.10 -14.49 12.42
C GLU A 143 0.59 -14.88 11.12
N ALA A 144 0.59 -13.99 10.13
CA ALA A 144 1.39 -14.19 8.93
C ALA A 144 2.84 -13.77 9.26
N ALA A 145 3.74 -14.74 9.35
CA ALA A 145 5.12 -14.54 9.78
C ALA A 145 6.10 -14.60 8.60
N HIS A 146 7.27 -13.98 8.79
CA HIS A 146 8.33 -13.91 7.80
C HIS A 146 9.48 -14.84 8.15
N ARG A 147 9.64 -15.93 7.39
CA ARG A 147 10.82 -16.81 7.51
C ARG A 147 12.13 -16.05 7.26
N CYS A 148 12.08 -15.00 6.46
CA CYS A 148 13.23 -14.16 6.11
C CYS A 148 13.55 -13.05 7.13
N GLY A 149 12.70 -12.83 8.15
CA GLY A 149 12.91 -11.78 9.14
C GLY A 149 12.85 -10.33 8.59
N ASN A 150 12.40 -10.14 7.36
CA ASN A 150 12.42 -8.86 6.64
C ASN A 150 10.99 -8.30 6.42
N PRO A 151 10.50 -7.34 7.24
CA PRO A 151 9.10 -6.87 7.20
C PRO A 151 8.58 -6.31 5.86
N PRO A 152 9.40 -5.62 5.04
CA PRO A 152 8.99 -5.18 3.70
C PRO A 152 8.83 -6.31 2.66
N CYS A 153 9.25 -7.54 2.96
CA CYS A 153 9.17 -8.67 2.03
C CYS A 153 7.70 -9.07 1.76
N CYS A 154 7.36 -9.28 0.50
CA CYS A 154 6.05 -9.77 0.06
C CYS A 154 6.15 -11.06 -0.76
N ASN A 155 7.31 -11.73 -0.74
CA ASN A 155 7.49 -13.03 -1.41
C ASN A 155 6.68 -14.12 -0.68
N LYS A 156 5.78 -14.79 -1.41
CA LYS A 156 4.93 -15.87 -0.88
C LYS A 156 5.70 -17.04 -0.27
N ARG A 157 6.89 -17.37 -0.78
CA ARG A 157 7.75 -18.44 -0.25
C ARG A 157 8.36 -18.10 1.12
N HIS A 158 8.38 -16.82 1.48
CA HIS A 158 8.90 -16.34 2.76
C HIS A 158 7.81 -16.13 3.82
N LEU A 159 6.54 -16.38 3.47
CA LEU A 159 5.40 -16.10 4.31
C LEU A 159 4.70 -17.42 4.68
N TYR A 160 4.28 -17.52 5.94
CA TYR A 160 3.55 -18.69 6.44
C TYR A 160 2.69 -18.32 7.65
N TRP A 161 1.70 -19.16 7.95
CA TRP A 161 0.92 -19.04 9.19
C TRP A 161 1.74 -19.55 10.36
N ALA A 162 1.99 -18.67 11.31
CA ALA A 162 2.65 -18.97 12.57
C ALA A 162 1.68 -18.76 13.73
N THR A 163 1.77 -19.61 14.73
CA THR A 163 1.27 -19.29 16.07
C THR A 163 2.10 -18.14 16.67
N PRO A 164 1.57 -17.42 17.66
CA PRO A 164 2.33 -16.37 18.35
C PRO A 164 3.66 -16.89 18.96
N SER A 165 3.68 -18.15 19.41
CA SER A 165 4.90 -18.78 19.93
C SER A 165 5.93 -19.00 18.82
N GLU A 166 5.52 -19.51 17.65
CA GLU A 166 6.42 -19.71 16.51
C GLU A 166 6.96 -18.37 15.99
N ASN A 167 6.12 -17.34 15.86
CA ASN A 167 6.58 -16.01 15.45
C ASN A 167 7.54 -15.39 16.48
N GLN A 168 7.37 -15.69 17.77
CA GLN A 168 8.32 -15.30 18.81
C GLN A 168 9.66 -16.05 18.68
N MET A 169 9.63 -17.33 18.30
CA MET A 169 10.84 -18.11 18.01
C MET A 169 11.58 -17.55 16.80
N ASP A 170 10.87 -17.15 15.74
CA ASP A 170 11.44 -16.46 14.59
C ASP A 170 12.17 -15.17 15.01
N ARG A 171 11.57 -14.36 15.88
CA ARG A 171 12.23 -13.14 16.40
C ARG A 171 13.54 -13.43 17.13
N ILE A 172 13.62 -14.58 17.80
CA ILE A 172 14.84 -15.03 18.47
C ILE A 172 15.86 -15.47 17.41
N ALA A 173 15.45 -16.30 16.44
CA ALA A 173 16.31 -16.78 15.36
C ALA A 173 16.89 -15.63 14.51
N HIS A 174 16.08 -14.62 14.23
CA HIS A 174 16.48 -13.41 13.49
C HIS A 174 17.27 -12.40 14.33
N GLY A 175 17.52 -12.68 15.61
CA GLY A 175 18.27 -11.78 16.48
C GLY A 175 17.58 -10.42 16.66
N THR A 176 16.24 -10.36 16.68
CA THR A 176 15.45 -9.12 16.90
C THR A 176 14.69 -9.13 18.24
N SER A 177 14.92 -10.16 19.06
CA SER A 177 14.41 -10.21 20.43
C SER A 177 15.17 -9.24 21.34
N ASN A 178 14.43 -8.39 22.06
CA ASN A 178 14.97 -7.45 23.05
C ASN A 178 15.15 -8.13 24.43
N ARG A 179 15.36 -9.45 24.48
CA ARG A 179 15.60 -10.16 25.73
C ARG A 179 17.04 -9.95 26.20
N GLY A 180 17.26 -10.16 27.50
CA GLY A 180 18.58 -10.07 28.10
C GLY A 180 19.15 -8.66 28.07
N GLU A 181 20.43 -8.52 27.77
CA GLU A 181 21.15 -7.25 27.77
C GLU A 181 20.65 -6.25 26.71
N ARG A 182 19.95 -6.72 25.68
CA ARG A 182 19.29 -5.86 24.67
C ARG A 182 18.01 -5.21 25.18
N HIS A 183 17.51 -5.63 26.33
CA HIS A 183 16.35 -5.01 26.93
C HIS A 183 16.72 -3.59 27.39
N PRO A 184 15.93 -2.54 27.08
CA PRO A 184 16.32 -1.15 27.39
C PRO A 184 16.51 -0.88 28.90
N ASN A 185 15.90 -1.69 29.75
CA ASN A 185 16.04 -1.61 31.21
C ASN A 185 16.94 -2.72 31.79
N ALA A 186 17.74 -3.40 30.96
CA ALA A 186 18.67 -4.42 31.45
C ALA A 186 19.76 -3.76 32.30
N THR A 187 19.91 -4.24 33.54
CA THR A 187 20.98 -3.82 34.44
C THR A 187 22.10 -4.84 34.56
N LEU A 188 21.92 -6.03 33.94
CA LEU A 188 22.86 -7.15 33.97
C LEU A 188 23.18 -7.57 32.54
N THR A 189 24.44 -7.92 32.29
CA THR A 189 24.91 -8.56 31.06
C THR A 189 24.71 -10.07 31.10
N GLU A 190 24.84 -10.76 29.96
CA GLU A 190 24.83 -12.23 29.94
C GLU A 190 25.96 -12.82 30.82
N ASP A 191 27.14 -12.20 30.81
CA ASP A 191 28.28 -12.61 31.64
C ASP A 191 28.01 -12.44 33.14
N ASP A 192 27.38 -11.34 33.56
CA ASP A 192 26.98 -11.14 34.96
C ASP A 192 26.04 -12.26 35.43
N VAL A 193 25.08 -12.64 34.58
CA VAL A 193 24.10 -13.68 34.89
C VAL A 193 24.78 -15.05 35.04
N LEU A 194 25.73 -15.37 34.16
CA LEU A 194 26.53 -16.59 34.26
C LEU A 194 27.39 -16.60 35.54
N ALA A 195 28.02 -15.47 35.87
CA ALA A 195 28.78 -15.31 37.10
C ALA A 195 27.91 -15.48 38.35
N ILE A 196 26.72 -14.87 38.38
CA ILE A 196 25.76 -15.00 39.49
C ILE A 196 25.32 -16.46 39.69
N ARG A 197 25.12 -17.23 38.61
CA ARG A 197 24.75 -18.65 38.67
C ARG A 197 25.87 -19.54 39.26
N ALA A 198 27.12 -19.19 38.96
CA ALA A 198 28.30 -19.92 39.41
C ALA A 198 28.60 -19.73 40.91
N ILE A 199 28.19 -18.60 41.51
CA ILE A 199 28.45 -18.30 42.92
C ILE A 199 27.65 -19.27 43.82
N LYS A 200 28.36 -20.00 44.71
CA LYS A 200 27.80 -20.89 45.73
C LYS A 200 28.21 -20.42 47.14
N GLY A 201 27.44 -20.79 48.15
CA GLY A 201 27.77 -20.55 49.56
C GLY A 201 27.83 -19.08 50.00
N THR A 202 27.46 -18.14 49.14
CA THR A 202 27.46 -16.70 49.44
C THR A 202 26.03 -16.23 49.70
N PRO A 203 25.76 -15.43 50.75
CA PRO A 203 24.43 -14.87 50.99
C PRO A 203 23.93 -14.04 49.80
N LEU A 204 22.65 -14.21 49.43
CA LEU A 204 22.05 -13.54 48.27
C LEU A 204 22.16 -12.01 48.34
N SER A 205 22.08 -11.43 49.55
CA SER A 205 22.21 -9.99 49.77
C SER A 205 23.60 -9.45 49.40
N GLN A 206 24.66 -10.23 49.63
CA GLN A 206 26.02 -9.83 49.28
C GLN A 206 26.25 -9.90 47.77
N ILE A 207 25.68 -10.91 47.10
CA ILE A 207 25.70 -11.03 45.64
C ILE A 207 24.91 -9.85 45.03
N ALA A 208 23.71 -9.58 45.54
CA ALA A 208 22.83 -8.52 45.10
C ALA A 208 23.51 -7.14 45.18
N HIS A 209 24.16 -6.83 46.31
CA HIS A 209 24.94 -5.62 46.49
C HIS A 209 26.07 -5.48 45.46
N ARG A 210 26.79 -6.57 45.16
CA ARG A 210 27.89 -6.56 44.18
C ARG A 210 27.42 -6.16 42.77
N TYR A 211 26.25 -6.64 42.36
CA TYR A 211 25.73 -6.43 41.01
C TYR A 211 24.66 -5.31 40.92
N GLY A 212 24.42 -4.58 42.02
CA GLY A 212 23.43 -3.49 42.04
C GLY A 212 21.98 -3.93 41.79
N VAL A 213 21.63 -5.16 42.17
CA VAL A 213 20.28 -5.73 42.00
C VAL A 213 19.67 -6.13 43.33
N THR A 214 18.42 -6.61 43.31
CA THR A 214 17.77 -7.10 44.53
C THR A 214 18.18 -8.56 44.84
N PRO A 215 18.14 -8.99 46.11
CA PRO A 215 18.35 -10.41 46.46
C PRO A 215 17.38 -11.36 45.75
N GLN A 216 16.15 -10.91 45.48
CA GLN A 216 15.17 -11.66 44.70
C GLN A 216 15.62 -11.88 43.25
N THR A 217 16.20 -10.86 42.61
CA THR A 217 16.77 -10.98 41.26
C THR A 217 17.86 -12.05 41.21
N VAL A 218 18.75 -12.08 42.21
CA VAL A 218 19.79 -13.11 42.33
C VAL A 218 19.16 -14.50 42.48
N TRP A 219 18.16 -14.63 43.35
CA TRP A 219 17.45 -15.88 43.55
C TRP A 219 16.79 -16.38 42.25
N ASP A 220 16.09 -15.51 41.53
CA ASP A 220 15.43 -15.84 40.26
C ASP A 220 16.45 -16.27 39.19
N ILE A 221 17.62 -15.63 39.13
CA ILE A 221 18.70 -15.98 38.20
C ILE A 221 19.28 -17.37 38.54
N GLN A 222 19.56 -17.64 39.82
CA GLN A 222 20.13 -18.91 40.28
C GLN A 222 19.15 -20.09 40.11
N HIS A 223 17.85 -19.84 40.25
CA HIS A 223 16.78 -20.83 40.07
C HIS A 223 16.21 -20.85 38.63
N ARG A 224 16.84 -20.13 37.69
CA ARG A 224 16.43 -20.04 36.27
C ARG A 224 14.97 -19.61 36.05
N ARG A 225 14.42 -18.81 36.97
CA ARG A 225 13.11 -18.16 36.79
C ARG A 225 13.21 -16.92 35.92
N SER A 226 14.37 -16.26 35.94
CA SER A 226 14.76 -15.20 35.00
C SER A 226 15.98 -15.66 34.18
N TRP A 227 16.18 -15.05 33.00
CA TRP A 227 17.25 -15.43 32.06
C TRP A 227 17.25 -16.93 31.70
N SER A 228 16.08 -17.57 31.70
CA SER A 228 15.93 -19.03 31.57
C SER A 228 16.48 -19.61 30.26
N TRP A 229 16.60 -18.79 29.21
CA TRP A 229 17.16 -19.19 27.91
C TRP A 229 18.70 -19.21 27.87
N LEU A 230 19.37 -18.55 28.82
CA LEU A 230 20.83 -18.54 28.90
C LEU A 230 21.28 -19.87 29.53
N PRO A 231 22.35 -20.52 29.03
CA PRO A 231 22.80 -21.83 29.53
C PRO A 231 23.23 -21.84 30.99
#